data_AF-A0A8R1IX47-F1
#
_entry.id   AF-A0A8R1IX47-F1
#
_cell.length_a   1.000
_cell.length_b   1.000
_cell.length_c   1.000
_cell.angle_alpha   90.00
_cell.angle_beta   90.00
_cell.angle_gamma   90.00
#
_symmetry.space_group_name_H-M   'P 1'
#
loop_
_entity.id
_entity.type
_entity.pdbx_description
1 polymer ?
#
loop_
_entity_poly.entity_id
_entity_poly.type
_entity_poly.pdbx_seq_one_letter_code
_entity_poly.pdbx_strand_id
1 'polypeptide(L)'
;MKWSCHGTQTLKLEQAVFGRVVLERSLITYERDSRSGKNGVAKGSGPLLQVEPTDYAIPTVHACMGIFQRYFENHVNGEVNSMDRTDDTSAKTLKEHKKNHTEMLKEEKCRQEQFDRLVESREDALCAKIAYENVPKDPIKHLKSPEDLCDSALCIINHIPRRQTTDWIKCDTCEKYYHFACSCIFSPKSKINVKAVKQWKCNECSMWDMMKHHAESQKVYDELETETRAMSLDLNELTRKRVELESLLYRSNGKHRQQLEAYLSTIGCDVRTWYQTLGGNQVRKILRKENIEEIFKILRDTDGNKLVKKAMLGLAQLMSYSNNRYYSDQEIDEIEMVLLKILSDMKTAFPNEAVTPKLHLMAFHLIPYMRKH
;
A
#
# COMPACT_ATOMS: atom_id res chain seq x y z
N MET A 1 -4.88 27.87 -15.51
CA MET A 1 -5.00 27.10 -14.25
C MET A 1 -3.63 26.52 -13.96
N LYS A 2 -3.09 26.61 -12.73
CA LYS A 2 -1.82 25.97 -12.38
C LYS A 2 -2.02 24.46 -12.40
N TRP A 3 -1.49 23.79 -13.42
CA TRP A 3 -1.50 22.34 -13.53
C TRP A 3 -0.46 21.78 -12.55
N SER A 4 -0.90 21.15 -11.47
CA SER A 4 -0.01 20.32 -10.67
C SER A 4 -0.07 18.88 -11.19
N CYS A 5 1.08 18.30 -11.52
CA CYS A 5 1.18 16.89 -11.87
C CYS A 5 1.36 15.98 -10.64
N HIS A 6 1.41 16.56 -9.43
CA HIS A 6 1.73 15.85 -8.19
C HIS A 6 0.88 16.33 -7.00
N GLY A 7 0.64 15.41 -6.06
CA GLY A 7 -0.02 15.68 -4.79
C GLY A 7 -1.54 15.82 -4.89
N THR A 8 -2.15 16.39 -3.84
CA THR A 8 -3.61 16.58 -3.70
C THR A 8 -4.21 17.56 -4.70
N GLN A 9 -3.38 18.32 -5.43
CA GLN A 9 -3.79 19.30 -6.44
C GLN A 9 -3.75 18.75 -7.87
N THR A 10 -3.61 17.43 -8.04
CA THR A 10 -3.50 16.83 -9.37
C THR A 10 -4.84 16.93 -10.11
N LEU A 11 -4.79 17.42 -11.36
CA LEU A 11 -5.99 17.53 -12.19
C LEU A 11 -6.51 16.13 -12.55
N LYS A 12 -7.71 15.79 -12.06
CA LYS A 12 -8.40 14.55 -12.41
C LYS A 12 -9.08 14.65 -13.78
N LEU A 13 -9.27 13.50 -14.41
CA LEU A 13 -9.95 13.42 -15.71
C LEU A 13 -11.37 13.98 -15.67
N GLU A 14 -12.16 13.67 -14.63
CA GLU A 14 -13.52 14.20 -14.49
C GLU A 14 -13.57 15.75 -14.53
N GLN A 15 -12.54 16.39 -13.96
CA GLN A 15 -12.39 17.83 -13.85
C GLN A 15 -11.75 18.47 -15.09
N ALA A 16 -11.14 17.68 -15.97
CA ALA A 16 -10.43 18.18 -17.13
C ALA A 16 -11.41 18.75 -18.17
N VAL A 17 -11.10 19.94 -18.70
CA VAL A 17 -11.84 20.60 -19.77
C VAL A 17 -10.95 20.64 -21.01
N PHE A 18 -11.13 19.65 -21.89
CA PHE A 18 -10.27 19.47 -23.07
C PHE A 18 -10.57 20.42 -24.24
N GLY A 19 -11.73 21.07 -24.27
CA GLY A 19 -12.10 22.04 -25.30
C GLY A 19 -11.59 23.48 -25.06
N ARG A 20 -10.67 23.70 -24.11
CA ARG A 20 -10.13 25.04 -23.85
C ARG A 20 -8.87 25.28 -24.66
N VAL A 21 -8.79 26.46 -25.29
CA VAL A 21 -7.55 26.98 -25.88
C VAL A 21 -6.51 27.12 -24.78
N VAL A 22 -5.38 26.44 -24.92
CA VAL A 22 -4.26 26.54 -23.98
C VAL A 22 -3.36 27.68 -24.42
N LEU A 23 -2.91 28.48 -23.45
CA LEU A 23 -1.93 29.52 -23.73
C LEU A 23 -0.58 28.86 -24.01
N GLU A 24 -0.12 28.93 -25.25
CA GLU A 24 1.11 28.29 -25.70
C GLU A 24 2.33 28.86 -24.97
N ARG A 25 3.30 27.98 -24.72
CA ARG A 25 4.60 28.35 -24.17
C ARG A 25 5.55 28.63 -25.34
N SER A 26 6.29 29.71 -25.25
CA SER A 26 7.38 30.03 -26.17
C SER A 26 8.71 30.18 -25.43
N LEU A 27 9.82 30.20 -26.18
CA LEU A 27 11.15 30.51 -25.64
C LEU A 27 11.16 31.85 -24.89
N ILE A 28 10.44 32.86 -25.41
CA ILE A 28 10.28 34.18 -24.75
C ILE A 28 9.58 34.03 -23.40
N THR A 29 8.50 33.25 -23.33
CA THR A 29 7.80 33.05 -22.05
C THR A 29 8.66 32.28 -21.05
N TYR A 30 9.51 31.35 -21.52
CA TYR A 30 10.45 30.63 -20.67
C TYR A 30 11.52 31.57 -20.12
N GLU A 31 12.12 32.41 -20.96
CA GLU A 31 13.13 33.40 -20.53
C GLU A 31 12.57 34.36 -19.49
N ARG A 32 11.35 34.86 -19.69
CA ARG A 32 10.68 35.71 -18.68
C ARG A 32 10.50 34.96 -17.35
N ASP A 33 10.15 33.69 -17.41
CA ASP A 33 9.93 32.89 -16.21
C ASP A 33 11.25 32.50 -15.53
N SER A 34 12.36 32.31 -16.27
CA SER A 34 13.68 32.06 -15.69
C SER A 34 14.25 33.27 -14.96
N ARG A 35 13.81 34.49 -15.28
CA ARG A 35 14.13 35.68 -14.47
C ARG A 35 13.43 35.69 -13.11
N SER A 36 12.23 35.11 -13.03
CA SER A 36 11.37 35.20 -11.83
C SER A 36 11.25 33.90 -11.03
N GLY A 37 11.58 32.75 -11.60
CA GLY A 37 11.35 31.43 -11.03
C GLY A 37 9.90 30.94 -11.15
N LYS A 38 9.09 31.53 -12.04
CA LYS A 38 7.68 31.19 -12.20
C LYS A 38 7.49 29.91 -13.03
N ASN A 39 6.32 29.28 -12.91
CA ASN A 39 5.91 28.10 -13.69
C ASN A 39 6.91 26.92 -13.65
N GLY A 40 7.62 26.77 -12.53
CA GLY A 40 8.59 25.68 -12.33
C GLY A 40 9.91 25.86 -13.10
N VAL A 41 10.15 27.02 -13.70
CA VAL A 41 11.42 27.34 -14.36
C VAL A 41 12.46 27.74 -13.31
N ALA A 42 13.66 27.16 -13.38
CA ALA A 42 14.74 27.49 -12.46
C ALA A 42 15.28 28.91 -12.76
N LYS A 43 15.68 29.64 -11.71
CA LYS A 43 16.18 31.00 -11.90
C LYS A 43 17.50 30.99 -12.67
N GLY A 44 17.59 31.81 -13.71
CA GLY A 44 18.77 31.90 -14.57
C GLY A 44 18.99 30.70 -15.49
N SER A 45 18.05 29.74 -15.58
CA SER A 45 18.16 28.62 -16.50
C SER A 45 17.75 29.00 -17.92
N GLY A 46 18.34 28.31 -18.90
CA GLY A 46 17.93 28.33 -20.30
C GLY A 46 17.42 26.96 -20.75
N PRO A 47 16.60 26.90 -21.82
CA PRO A 47 16.22 25.64 -22.41
C PRO A 47 17.44 24.97 -23.06
N LEU A 48 17.52 23.65 -22.96
CA LEU A 48 18.64 22.86 -23.53
C LEU A 48 18.71 22.98 -25.06
N LEU A 49 17.54 23.08 -25.70
CA LEU A 49 17.38 23.21 -27.14
C LEU A 49 16.65 24.52 -27.43
N GLN A 50 17.23 25.34 -28.31
CA GLN A 50 16.68 26.64 -28.72
C GLN A 50 15.68 26.46 -29.87
N VAL A 51 14.64 25.66 -29.62
CA VAL A 51 13.54 25.39 -30.55
C VAL A 51 12.23 25.77 -29.86
N GLU A 52 11.30 26.37 -30.60
CA GLU A 52 10.01 26.74 -30.02
C GLU A 52 9.25 25.49 -29.55
N PRO A 53 8.63 25.51 -28.34
CA PRO A 53 7.87 24.38 -27.82
C PRO A 53 6.79 23.84 -28.78
N THR A 54 6.20 24.71 -29.61
CA THR A 54 5.18 24.35 -30.60
C THR A 54 5.73 23.51 -31.76
N ASP A 55 7.04 23.54 -31.98
CA ASP A 55 7.70 22.88 -33.12
C ASP A 55 8.25 21.51 -32.72
N TYR A 56 8.09 21.10 -31.45
CA TYR A 56 8.47 19.78 -31.01
C TYR A 56 7.46 18.75 -31.51
N ALA A 57 7.94 17.85 -32.37
CA ALA A 57 7.19 16.69 -32.80
C ALA A 57 6.68 15.90 -31.59
N ILE A 58 5.36 15.67 -31.56
CA ILE A 58 4.75 14.85 -30.52
C ILE A 58 5.03 13.38 -30.86
N PRO A 59 5.75 12.62 -30.00
CA PRO A 59 6.05 11.24 -30.27
C PRO A 59 4.79 10.40 -30.00
N THR A 60 3.86 10.38 -30.94
CA THR A 60 2.50 9.82 -30.82
C THR A 60 2.51 8.37 -30.36
N VAL A 61 3.39 7.52 -30.91
CA VAL A 61 3.55 6.12 -30.46
C VAL A 61 3.95 6.06 -28.97
N HIS A 62 4.90 6.89 -28.53
CA HIS A 62 5.35 6.91 -27.14
C HIS A 62 4.31 7.53 -26.18
N ALA A 63 3.53 8.50 -26.67
CA ALA A 63 2.41 9.10 -25.95
C ALA A 63 1.30 8.06 -25.75
N CYS A 64 0.84 7.41 -26.83
CA CYS A 64 -0.14 6.31 -26.78
C CYS A 64 0.33 5.17 -25.87
N MET A 65 1.60 4.77 -25.97
CA MET A 65 2.20 3.75 -25.09
C MET A 65 2.06 4.11 -23.62
N GLY A 66 2.39 5.35 -23.24
CA GLY A 66 2.29 5.75 -21.84
C GLY A 66 0.86 5.95 -21.35
N ILE A 67 -0.08 6.33 -22.23
CA ILE A 67 -1.50 6.34 -21.90
C ILE A 67 -1.98 4.89 -21.68
N PHE A 68 -1.65 3.97 -22.57
CA PHE A 68 -1.95 2.55 -22.43
C PHE A 68 -1.46 1.99 -21.09
N GLN A 69 -0.17 2.15 -20.80
CA GLN A 69 0.46 1.66 -19.56
C GLN A 69 -0.19 2.28 -18.31
N ARG A 70 -0.48 3.59 -18.34
CA ARG A 70 -1.02 4.29 -17.17
C ARG A 70 -2.44 3.88 -16.85
N TYR A 71 -3.34 3.87 -17.84
CA TYR A 71 -4.77 3.74 -17.58
C TYR A 71 -5.28 2.33 -17.85
N PHE A 72 -4.88 1.73 -18.97
CA PHE A 72 -5.47 0.48 -19.46
C PHE A 72 -4.77 -0.74 -18.89
N GLU A 73 -3.45 -0.81 -18.98
CA GLU A 73 -2.67 -1.94 -18.44
C GLU A 73 -2.89 -2.10 -16.93
N ASN A 74 -2.87 -0.99 -16.18
CA ASN A 74 -3.12 -1.00 -14.74
C ASN A 74 -4.54 -1.47 -14.40
N HIS A 75 -5.54 -1.13 -15.23
CA HIS A 75 -6.92 -1.57 -15.05
C HIS A 75 -7.07 -3.06 -15.35
N VAL A 76 -6.61 -3.51 -16.51
CA VAL A 76 -6.70 -4.92 -16.93
C VAL A 76 -5.99 -5.83 -15.92
N ASN A 77 -4.77 -5.48 -15.51
CA ASN A 77 -4.03 -6.25 -14.51
C ASN A 77 -4.71 -6.20 -13.12
N GLY A 78 -5.29 -5.07 -12.74
CA GLY A 78 -6.03 -4.93 -11.49
C GLY A 78 -7.29 -5.80 -11.47
N GLU A 79 -8.05 -5.79 -12.56
CA GLU A 79 -9.29 -6.55 -12.70
C GLU A 79 -9.02 -8.06 -12.67
N VAL A 80 -8.00 -8.53 -13.39
CA VAL A 80 -7.58 -9.93 -13.36
C VAL A 80 -7.17 -10.37 -11.95
N ASN A 81 -6.38 -9.54 -11.25
CA ASN A 81 -6.00 -9.84 -9.88
C ASN A 81 -7.22 -9.88 -8.96
N SER A 82 -8.17 -8.95 -9.12
CA SER A 82 -9.43 -8.94 -8.38
C SER A 82 -10.26 -10.21 -8.64
N MET A 83 -10.28 -10.74 -9.86
CA MET A 83 -10.99 -11.96 -10.21
C MET A 83 -10.34 -13.23 -9.64
N ASP A 84 -9.03 -13.22 -9.45
CA ASP A 84 -8.27 -14.34 -8.87
C ASP A 84 -8.13 -14.26 -7.35
N ARG A 85 -8.58 -13.16 -6.72
CA ARG A 85 -8.61 -13.02 -5.26
C ARG A 85 -9.76 -13.81 -4.65
N THR A 86 -9.46 -14.42 -3.50
CA THR A 86 -10.42 -15.19 -2.69
C THR A 86 -11.05 -14.34 -1.59
N ASP A 87 -10.45 -13.18 -1.27
CA ASP A 87 -10.91 -12.27 -0.22
C ASP A 87 -11.79 -11.14 -0.78
N ASP A 88 -12.90 -10.84 -0.09
CA ASP A 88 -13.90 -9.84 -0.45
C ASP A 88 -13.40 -8.40 -0.18
N THR A 89 -12.27 -8.06 -0.79
CA THR A 89 -11.66 -6.73 -0.64
C THR A 89 -12.06 -5.81 -1.79
N SER A 90 -12.27 -4.54 -1.44
CA SER A 90 -12.71 -3.49 -2.38
C SER A 90 -11.65 -3.01 -3.37
N ALA A 91 -10.42 -3.56 -3.34
CA ALA A 91 -9.35 -3.15 -4.25
C ALA A 91 -9.65 -3.65 -5.67
N LYS A 92 -9.72 -2.71 -6.63
CA LYS A 92 -10.08 -2.96 -8.03
C LYS A 92 -8.95 -2.68 -9.01
N THR A 93 -7.97 -1.85 -8.60
CA THR A 93 -6.85 -1.47 -9.47
C THR A 93 -5.53 -2.09 -9.00
N LEU A 94 -4.58 -2.28 -9.92
CA LEU A 94 -3.25 -2.77 -9.56
C LEU A 94 -2.55 -1.88 -8.52
N LYS A 95 -2.78 -0.56 -8.59
CA LYS A 95 -2.27 0.41 -7.61
C LYS A 95 -2.85 0.17 -6.21
N GLU A 96 -4.15 -0.08 -6.11
CA GLU A 96 -4.83 -0.40 -4.85
C GLU A 96 -4.35 -1.73 -4.27
N HIS A 97 -4.18 -2.77 -5.10
CA HIS A 97 -3.62 -4.05 -4.65
C HIS A 97 -2.21 -3.89 -4.07
N LYS A 98 -1.32 -3.14 -4.73
CA LYS A 98 0.04 -2.85 -4.22
C LYS A 98 0.02 -2.06 -2.92
N LYS A 99 -0.90 -1.10 -2.81
CA LYS A 99 -1.10 -0.31 -1.58
C LYS A 99 -1.57 -1.22 -0.43
N ASN A 100 -2.59 -2.03 -0.68
CA ASN A 100 -3.13 -3.00 0.29
C ASN A 100 -2.03 -3.96 0.76
N HIS A 101 -1.24 -4.55 -0.15
CA HIS A 101 -0.11 -5.41 0.22
C HIS A 101 0.90 -4.69 1.14
N THR A 102 1.19 -3.41 0.86
CA THR A 102 2.09 -2.60 1.69
C THR A 102 1.49 -2.30 3.08
N GLU A 103 0.18 -2.08 3.15
CA GLU A 103 -0.54 -1.89 4.41
C GLU A 103 -0.54 -3.18 5.23
N MET A 104 -0.80 -4.34 4.62
CA MET A 104 -0.75 -5.66 5.26
C MET A 104 0.64 -6.00 5.81
N LEU A 105 1.72 -5.70 5.08
CA LEU A 105 3.09 -5.88 5.58
C LEU A 105 3.37 -5.06 6.85
N LYS A 106 2.87 -3.81 6.89
CA LYS A 106 3.02 -2.95 8.08
C LYS A 106 2.18 -3.47 9.25
N GLU A 107 0.96 -3.91 8.97
CA GLU A 107 0.06 -4.49 9.96
C GLU A 107 0.61 -5.78 10.56
N GLU A 108 1.16 -6.67 9.72
CA GLU A 108 1.79 -7.93 10.12
C GLU A 108 2.99 -7.69 11.02
N LYS A 109 3.88 -6.76 10.64
CA LYS A 109 5.01 -6.37 11.49
C LYS A 109 4.54 -5.85 12.86
N CYS A 110 3.55 -4.95 12.87
CA CYS A 110 3.01 -4.41 14.12
C CYS A 110 2.39 -5.50 15.01
N ARG A 111 1.63 -6.43 14.41
CA ARG A 111 1.03 -7.56 15.13
C ARG A 111 2.07 -8.56 15.62
N GLN A 112 3.12 -8.84 14.85
CA GLN A 112 4.24 -9.67 15.29
C GLN A 112 4.91 -9.09 16.53
N GLU A 113 5.21 -7.78 16.53
CA GLU A 113 5.79 -7.12 17.71
C GLU A 113 4.85 -7.16 18.94
N GLN A 114 3.53 -7.14 18.73
CA GLN A 114 2.56 -7.32 19.82
C GLN A 114 2.53 -8.76 20.33
N PHE A 115 2.57 -9.73 19.42
CA PHE A 115 2.61 -11.15 19.73
C PHE A 115 3.86 -11.51 20.54
N ASP A 116 5.03 -11.04 20.12
CA ASP A 116 6.30 -11.29 20.81
C ASP A 116 6.27 -10.76 22.26
N ARG A 117 5.73 -9.55 22.47
CA ARG A 117 5.54 -8.99 23.83
C ARG A 117 4.56 -9.80 24.69
N LEU A 118 3.49 -10.34 24.09
CA LEU A 118 2.54 -11.21 24.80
C LEU A 118 3.19 -12.54 25.18
N VAL A 119 4.00 -13.13 24.29
CA VAL A 119 4.77 -14.35 24.56
C VAL A 119 5.73 -14.14 25.73
N GLU A 120 6.48 -13.03 25.74
CA GLU A 120 7.36 -12.66 26.86
C GLU A 120 6.57 -12.52 28.16
N SER A 121 5.43 -11.81 28.13
CA SER A 121 4.58 -11.61 29.32
C SER A 121 4.02 -12.93 29.85
N ARG A 122 3.63 -13.84 28.95
CA ARG A 122 3.16 -15.19 29.31
C ARG A 122 4.28 -16.02 29.93
N GLU A 123 5.50 -15.96 29.39
CA GLU A 123 6.67 -16.63 29.96
C GLU A 123 7.01 -16.12 31.36
N ASP A 124 6.93 -14.81 31.57
CA ASP A 124 7.13 -14.19 32.90
C ASP A 124 6.07 -14.67 33.90
N ALA A 125 4.79 -14.71 33.51
CA ALA A 125 3.71 -15.22 34.34
C ALA A 125 3.88 -16.71 34.69
N LEU A 126 4.31 -17.53 33.73
CA LEU A 126 4.61 -18.94 33.95
C LEU A 126 5.77 -19.12 34.95
N CYS A 127 6.84 -18.35 34.79
CA CYS A 127 7.97 -18.38 35.70
C CYS A 127 7.56 -17.99 37.13
N ALA A 128 6.71 -16.96 37.27
CA ALA A 128 6.20 -16.54 38.56
C ALA A 128 5.29 -17.59 39.22
N LYS A 129 4.40 -18.22 38.45
CA LYS A 129 3.59 -19.35 38.91
C LYS A 129 4.46 -20.47 39.47
N ILE A 130 5.46 -20.92 38.71
CA ILE A 130 6.41 -21.96 39.13
C ILE A 130 7.22 -21.51 40.35
N ALA A 131 7.58 -20.22 40.43
CA ALA A 131 8.30 -19.67 41.57
C ALA A 131 7.45 -19.76 42.85
N TYR A 132 6.17 -19.36 42.81
CA TYR A 132 5.27 -19.49 43.96
C TYR A 132 5.08 -20.94 44.41
N GLU A 133 5.08 -21.92 43.49
CA GLU A 133 5.04 -23.35 43.83
C GLU A 133 6.32 -23.85 44.53
N ASN A 134 7.45 -23.20 44.28
CA ASN A 134 8.77 -23.62 44.77
C ASN A 134 9.18 -22.92 46.07
N VAL A 135 8.67 -21.71 46.35
CA VAL A 135 8.96 -20.98 47.60
C VAL A 135 8.75 -21.83 48.87
N PRO A 136 7.62 -22.55 49.05
CA PRO A 136 7.45 -23.38 50.25
C PRO A 136 8.35 -24.63 50.27
N LYS A 137 8.89 -25.06 49.12
CA LYS A 137 9.74 -26.26 49.01
C LYS A 137 11.22 -25.95 49.27
N ASP A 138 11.67 -24.74 48.94
CA ASP A 138 13.04 -24.28 49.17
C ASP A 138 13.03 -22.80 49.63
N PRO A 139 12.65 -22.55 50.89
CA PRO A 139 12.50 -21.19 51.41
C PRO A 139 13.83 -20.46 51.59
N ILE A 140 14.99 -21.11 51.48
CA ILE A 140 16.30 -20.47 51.70
C ILE A 140 16.90 -19.98 50.37
N LYS A 141 16.36 -20.43 49.22
CA LYS A 141 16.89 -20.07 47.89
C LYS A 141 16.92 -18.57 47.64
N HIS A 142 15.94 -17.81 48.11
CA HIS A 142 15.91 -16.35 47.96
C HIS A 142 16.99 -15.61 48.77
N LEU A 143 17.57 -16.24 49.80
CA LEU A 143 18.66 -15.69 50.61
C LEU A 143 20.05 -15.97 50.01
N LYS A 144 20.13 -16.80 48.97
CA LYS A 144 21.38 -17.25 48.33
C LYS A 144 21.69 -16.54 47.01
N SER A 145 20.90 -15.54 46.61
CA SER A 145 20.99 -14.89 45.30
C SER A 145 21.07 -13.35 45.39
N PRO A 146 21.72 -12.69 44.41
CA PRO A 146 22.16 -11.30 44.51
C PRO A 146 21.12 -10.22 44.14
N GLU A 147 19.90 -10.55 43.71
CA GLU A 147 18.90 -9.53 43.37
C GLU A 147 18.30 -8.88 44.62
N ASP A 148 18.02 -7.59 44.53
CA ASP A 148 17.38 -6.82 45.59
C ASP A 148 16.00 -7.40 45.90
N LEU A 149 15.77 -7.75 47.16
CA LEU A 149 14.45 -8.21 47.60
C LEU A 149 13.50 -7.02 47.72
N CYS A 150 12.26 -7.19 47.28
CA CYS A 150 11.21 -6.21 47.53
C CYS A 150 10.54 -6.45 48.89
N ASP A 151 9.67 -5.54 49.31
CA ASP A 151 8.97 -5.58 50.60
C ASP A 151 7.86 -6.65 50.73
N SER A 152 7.77 -7.59 49.79
CA SER A 152 6.84 -8.72 49.85
C SER A 152 7.39 -9.81 50.77
N ALA A 153 6.54 -10.35 51.66
CA ALA A 153 6.88 -11.51 52.48
C ALA A 153 7.12 -12.77 51.62
N LEU A 154 6.58 -12.78 50.40
CA LEU A 154 6.72 -13.86 49.41
C LEU A 154 7.43 -13.34 48.15
N CYS A 155 8.59 -12.69 48.31
CA CYS A 155 9.37 -12.22 47.18
C CYS A 155 9.91 -13.39 46.32
N ILE A 156 9.49 -13.44 45.06
CA ILE A 156 9.83 -14.54 44.13
C ILE A 156 10.99 -14.22 43.17
N ILE A 157 11.60 -13.03 43.25
CA ILE A 157 12.57 -12.55 42.24
C ILE A 157 13.75 -13.53 42.06
N ASN A 158 14.27 -14.06 43.16
CA ASN A 158 15.37 -15.00 43.19
C ASN A 158 14.96 -16.45 42.81
N HIS A 159 13.67 -16.71 42.68
CA HIS A 159 13.11 -17.98 42.23
C HIS A 159 12.79 -17.99 40.72
N ILE A 160 12.86 -16.84 40.05
CA ILE A 160 12.63 -16.70 38.60
C ILE A 160 13.96 -16.87 37.84
N PRO A 161 14.01 -17.70 36.78
CA PRO A 161 15.24 -17.93 36.02
C PRO A 161 15.68 -16.74 35.15
N ARG A 162 14.72 -15.95 34.62
CA ARG A 162 14.99 -14.71 33.87
C ARG A 162 14.81 -13.50 34.78
N ARG A 163 15.91 -12.98 35.32
CA ARG A 163 15.93 -11.84 36.28
C ARG A 163 15.77 -10.46 35.64
N GLN A 164 15.25 -10.38 34.41
CA GLN A 164 15.43 -9.20 33.55
C GLN A 164 14.39 -8.08 33.73
N THR A 165 13.32 -8.27 34.50
CA THR A 165 12.27 -7.25 34.62
C THR A 165 12.18 -6.71 36.04
N THR A 166 13.13 -5.83 36.41
CA THR A 166 13.04 -5.01 37.62
C THR A 166 12.08 -3.84 37.39
N ASP A 167 10.84 -4.13 37.03
CA ASP A 167 9.76 -3.15 37.10
C ASP A 167 9.25 -3.13 38.55
N TRP A 168 9.30 -1.96 39.17
CA TRP A 168 8.91 -1.75 40.56
C TRP A 168 7.65 -0.90 40.65
N ILE A 169 6.91 -1.09 41.75
CA ILE A 169 5.76 -0.28 42.12
C ILE A 169 5.78 0.11 43.59
N LYS A 170 5.36 1.33 43.89
CA LYS A 170 5.12 1.81 45.27
C LYS A 170 3.65 1.61 45.64
N CYS A 171 3.39 1.05 46.82
CA CYS A 171 2.05 0.96 47.40
C CYS A 171 1.62 2.29 48.04
N ASP A 172 0.41 2.77 47.74
CA ASP A 172 -0.10 4.01 48.33
C ASP A 172 -0.58 3.86 49.78
N THR A 173 -0.72 2.62 50.28
CA THR A 173 -1.16 2.35 51.66
C THR A 173 0.00 2.19 52.63
N CYS A 174 1.02 1.41 52.28
CA CYS A 174 2.17 1.15 53.15
C CYS A 174 3.45 1.87 52.73
N GLU A 175 3.43 2.58 51.60
CA GLU A 175 4.57 3.30 51.03
C GLU A 175 5.80 2.45 50.66
N LYS A 176 5.65 1.12 50.67
CA LYS A 176 6.70 0.15 50.36
C LYS A 176 6.78 -0.18 48.87
N TYR A 177 7.91 -0.76 48.46
CA TYR A 177 8.22 -1.04 47.06
C TYR A 177 8.14 -2.54 46.75
N TYR A 178 7.47 -2.87 45.64
CA TYR A 178 7.19 -4.24 45.23
C TYR A 178 7.61 -4.46 43.77
N HIS A 179 8.14 -5.64 43.45
CA HIS A 179 8.29 -6.04 42.05
C HIS A 179 6.92 -6.27 41.43
N PHE A 180 6.78 -5.93 40.15
CA PHE A 180 5.60 -6.27 39.35
C PHE A 180 5.30 -7.78 39.38
N ALA A 181 6.33 -8.61 39.23
CA ALA A 181 6.19 -10.07 39.31
C ALA A 181 5.69 -10.57 40.68
N CYS A 182 6.17 -9.95 41.77
CA CYS A 182 5.71 -10.26 43.14
C CYS A 182 4.27 -9.77 43.40
N SER A 183 3.74 -8.91 42.54
CA SER A 183 2.38 -8.38 42.60
C SER A 183 1.45 -9.00 41.55
N CYS A 184 1.89 -10.06 40.84
CA CYS A 184 1.17 -10.72 39.76
C CYS A 184 0.83 -9.79 38.56
N ILE A 185 1.68 -8.80 38.26
CA ILE A 185 1.50 -7.84 37.17
C ILE A 185 2.47 -8.19 36.02
N PHE A 186 1.96 -8.85 34.98
CA PHE A 186 2.81 -9.32 33.86
C PHE A 186 2.48 -8.63 32.52
N SER A 187 1.20 -8.52 32.17
CA SER A 187 0.80 -8.02 30.84
C SER A 187 1.12 -6.52 30.65
N PRO A 188 1.46 -6.06 29.42
CA PRO A 188 1.74 -4.64 29.16
C PRO A 188 0.56 -3.73 29.53
N LYS A 189 -0.66 -4.22 29.31
CA LYS A 189 -1.90 -3.53 29.70
C LYS A 189 -2.00 -3.36 31.21
N SER A 190 -1.73 -4.41 31.98
CA SER A 190 -1.73 -4.34 33.45
C SER A 190 -0.65 -3.40 33.97
N LYS A 191 0.56 -3.43 33.39
CA LYS A 191 1.65 -2.50 33.73
C LYS A 191 1.25 -1.03 33.52
N ILE A 192 0.55 -0.72 32.43
CA ILE A 192 0.06 0.64 32.14
C ILE A 192 -1.08 1.01 33.09
N ASN A 193 -2.07 0.13 33.26
CA ASN A 193 -3.23 0.38 34.12
C ASN A 193 -2.81 0.71 35.54
N VAL A 194 -1.86 -0.04 36.07
CA VAL A 194 -1.36 0.14 37.43
C VAL A 194 -0.58 1.46 37.59
N LYS A 195 0.09 1.95 36.55
CA LYS A 195 0.70 3.30 36.56
C LYS A 195 -0.32 4.44 36.42
N ALA A 196 -1.52 4.14 35.91
CA ALA A 196 -2.56 5.13 35.64
C ALA A 196 -3.59 5.26 36.77
N VAL A 197 -3.70 4.27 37.66
CA VAL A 197 -4.60 4.36 38.82
C VAL A 197 -4.09 5.40 39.82
N LYS A 198 -5.02 6.16 40.42
CA LYS A 198 -4.69 7.16 41.44
C LYS A 198 -4.21 6.56 42.76
N GLN A 199 -4.65 5.33 43.04
CA GLN A 199 -4.30 4.59 44.25
C GLN A 199 -4.15 3.12 43.87
N TRP A 200 -2.95 2.59 44.08
CA TRP A 200 -2.63 1.18 43.98
C TRP A 200 -2.29 0.62 45.37
N LYS A 201 -2.79 -0.60 45.62
CA LYS A 201 -2.65 -1.29 46.89
C LYS A 201 -1.93 -2.62 46.67
N CYS A 202 -0.86 -2.86 47.40
CA CYS A 202 -0.09 -4.10 47.31
C CYS A 202 -0.85 -5.31 47.88
N ASN A 203 -0.31 -6.50 47.61
CA ASN A 203 -0.89 -7.77 48.03
C ASN A 203 -0.84 -7.96 49.55
N GLU A 204 0.19 -7.42 50.22
CA GLU A 204 0.32 -7.41 51.68
C GLU A 204 -0.80 -6.60 52.34
N CYS A 205 -1.02 -5.35 51.90
CA CYS A 205 -2.11 -4.52 52.40
C CYS A 205 -3.49 -5.09 52.05
N SER A 206 -3.56 -5.93 51.02
CA SER A 206 -4.76 -6.66 50.60
C SER A 206 -4.91 -8.02 51.29
N MET A 207 -4.00 -8.36 52.22
CA MET A 207 -3.98 -9.59 53.01
C MET A 207 -4.00 -10.85 52.15
N TRP A 208 -3.16 -10.90 51.13
CA TRP A 208 -3.02 -12.10 50.32
C TRP A 208 -2.18 -13.14 51.05
N ASP A 209 -2.63 -14.39 51.01
CA ASP A 209 -1.83 -15.54 51.44
C ASP A 209 -1.12 -16.18 50.23
N MET A 210 -0.27 -17.17 50.50
CA MET A 210 0.47 -17.88 49.45
C MET A 210 -0.46 -18.56 48.43
N MET A 211 -1.60 -19.12 48.88
CA MET A 211 -2.56 -19.78 47.98
C MET A 211 -3.18 -18.77 47.01
N LYS A 212 -3.50 -17.57 47.48
CA LYS A 212 -4.05 -16.49 46.63
C LYS A 212 -3.02 -15.96 45.65
N HIS A 213 -1.75 -15.82 46.05
CA HIS A 213 -0.66 -15.46 45.14
C HIS A 213 -0.51 -16.49 44.00
N HIS A 214 -0.49 -17.78 44.35
CA HIS A 214 -0.41 -18.86 43.35
C HIS A 214 -1.63 -18.86 42.43
N ALA A 215 -2.84 -18.82 42.99
CA ALA A 215 -4.09 -18.82 42.23
C ALA A 215 -4.19 -17.62 41.25
N GLU A 216 -3.84 -16.41 41.68
CA GLU A 216 -3.87 -15.25 40.78
C GLU A 216 -2.76 -15.33 39.73
N SER A 217 -1.56 -15.79 40.07
CA SER A 217 -0.49 -15.99 39.07
C SER A 217 -0.88 -17.02 38.01
N GLN A 218 -1.57 -18.09 38.40
CA GLN A 218 -2.11 -19.08 37.49
C GLN A 218 -3.20 -18.47 36.60
N LYS A 219 -4.15 -17.72 37.17
CA LYS A 219 -5.20 -17.05 36.41
C LYS A 219 -4.63 -16.10 35.36
N VAL A 220 -3.66 -15.25 35.73
CA VAL A 220 -3.04 -14.33 34.76
C VAL A 220 -2.26 -15.07 33.68
N TYR A 221 -1.61 -16.20 34.02
CA TYR A 221 -0.98 -17.07 33.04
C TYR A 221 -2.00 -17.66 32.05
N ASP A 222 -3.13 -18.21 32.54
CA ASP A 222 -4.17 -18.81 31.71
C ASP A 222 -4.84 -17.77 30.78
N GLU A 223 -5.05 -16.54 31.27
CA GLU A 223 -5.51 -15.39 30.48
C GLU A 223 -4.52 -15.05 29.35
N LEU A 224 -3.23 -14.89 29.69
CA LEU A 224 -2.16 -14.60 28.72
C LEU A 224 -1.96 -15.73 27.71
N GLU A 225 -2.11 -16.99 28.12
CA GLU A 225 -2.05 -18.15 27.22
C GLU A 225 -3.20 -18.09 26.20
N THR A 226 -4.40 -17.75 26.65
CA THR A 226 -5.56 -17.58 25.78
C THR A 226 -5.38 -16.42 24.80
N GLU A 227 -4.95 -15.26 25.29
CA GLU A 227 -4.65 -14.07 24.45
C GLU A 227 -3.55 -14.38 23.42
N THR A 228 -2.49 -15.07 23.82
CA THR A 228 -1.37 -15.45 22.93
C THR A 228 -1.86 -16.39 21.83
N ARG A 229 -2.71 -17.37 22.16
CA ARG A 229 -3.29 -18.29 21.17
C ARG A 229 -4.18 -17.54 20.17
N ALA A 230 -5.05 -16.65 20.65
CA ALA A 230 -5.91 -15.84 19.80
C ALA A 230 -5.09 -14.96 18.83
N MET A 231 -4.08 -14.25 19.36
CA MET A 231 -3.18 -13.42 18.55
C MET A 231 -2.40 -14.24 17.51
N SER A 232 -1.97 -15.46 17.87
CA SER A 232 -1.29 -16.35 16.92
C SER A 232 -2.19 -16.75 15.75
N LEU A 233 -3.46 -17.07 16.01
CA LEU A 233 -4.44 -17.39 14.97
C LEU A 233 -4.69 -16.19 14.04
N ASP A 234 -4.87 -15.00 14.63
CA ASP A 234 -5.08 -13.76 13.87
C ASP A 234 -3.87 -13.40 13.00
N LEU A 235 -2.66 -13.57 13.53
CA LEU A 235 -1.42 -13.34 12.80
C LEU A 235 -1.27 -14.33 11.64
N ASN A 236 -1.51 -15.62 11.87
CA ASN A 236 -1.45 -16.64 10.82
C ASN A 236 -2.44 -16.35 9.68
N GLU A 237 -3.66 -15.92 10.00
CA GLU A 237 -4.65 -15.56 8.99
C GLU A 237 -4.24 -14.31 8.19
N LEU A 238 -3.68 -13.30 8.85
CA LEU A 238 -3.13 -12.12 8.17
C LEU A 238 -1.97 -12.51 7.23
N THR A 239 -1.02 -13.31 7.72
CA THR A 239 0.11 -13.82 6.94
C THR A 239 -0.38 -14.59 5.73
N ARG A 240 -1.37 -15.48 5.91
CA ARG A 240 -1.98 -16.26 4.81
C ARG A 240 -2.55 -15.33 3.72
N LYS A 241 -3.42 -14.38 4.09
CA LYS A 241 -3.99 -13.42 3.14
C LYS A 241 -2.93 -12.59 2.43
N ARG A 242 -1.87 -12.18 3.15
CA ARG A 242 -0.76 -11.39 2.58
C ARG A 242 0.00 -12.21 1.54
N VAL A 243 0.36 -13.46 1.87
CA VAL A 243 1.07 -14.37 0.96
C VAL A 243 0.23 -14.68 -0.28
N GLU A 244 -1.08 -14.85 -0.13
CA GLU A 244 -1.99 -15.03 -1.27
C GLU A 244 -1.99 -13.81 -2.19
N LEU A 245 -2.10 -12.59 -1.64
CA LEU A 245 -2.02 -11.36 -2.44
C LEU A 245 -0.64 -11.18 -3.10
N GLU A 246 0.45 -11.50 -2.39
CA GLU A 246 1.82 -11.47 -2.92
C GLU A 246 1.97 -12.44 -4.11
N SER A 247 1.43 -13.66 -3.96
CA SER A 247 1.40 -14.69 -5.00
C SER A 247 0.66 -14.22 -6.26
N LEU A 248 -0.48 -13.55 -6.11
CA LEU A 248 -1.22 -12.97 -7.23
C LEU A 248 -0.48 -11.81 -7.89
N LEU A 249 0.19 -10.96 -7.10
CA LEU A 249 0.93 -9.80 -7.62
C LEU A 249 2.21 -10.16 -8.36
N TYR A 250 2.92 -11.21 -7.92
CA TYR A 250 4.30 -11.45 -8.34
C TYR A 250 4.58 -12.84 -8.91
N ARG A 251 3.70 -13.83 -8.71
CA ARG A 251 3.99 -15.23 -9.09
C ARG A 251 3.07 -15.80 -10.17
N SER A 252 2.15 -15.01 -10.73
CA SER A 252 1.25 -15.42 -11.82
C SER A 252 0.46 -16.71 -11.54
N ASN A 253 0.03 -16.91 -10.30
CA ASN A 253 -0.67 -18.13 -9.85
C ASN A 253 -2.19 -18.11 -10.07
N GLY A 254 -2.75 -16.98 -10.50
CA GLY A 254 -4.19 -16.82 -10.73
C GLY A 254 -4.64 -17.42 -12.07
N LYS A 255 -5.86 -18.00 -12.11
CA LYS A 255 -6.42 -18.63 -13.30
C LYS A 255 -6.60 -17.61 -14.43
N HIS A 256 -7.20 -16.46 -14.13
CA HIS A 256 -7.46 -15.41 -15.12
C HIS A 256 -6.15 -14.72 -15.53
N ARG A 257 -5.20 -14.60 -14.59
CA ARG A 257 -3.84 -14.13 -14.88
C ARG A 257 -3.13 -15.01 -15.89
N GLN A 258 -3.19 -16.32 -15.70
CA GLN A 258 -2.60 -17.27 -16.64
C GLN A 258 -3.28 -17.24 -18.01
N GLN A 259 -4.61 -17.06 -18.06
CA GLN A 259 -5.33 -16.88 -19.32
C GLN A 259 -4.89 -15.62 -20.08
N LEU A 260 -4.77 -14.48 -19.37
CA LEU A 260 -4.27 -13.24 -19.96
C LEU A 260 -2.83 -13.40 -20.48
N GLU A 261 -1.93 -13.97 -19.67
CA GLU A 261 -0.54 -14.16 -20.06
C GLU A 261 -0.39 -15.13 -21.24
N ALA A 262 -1.16 -16.22 -21.25
CA ALA A 262 -1.20 -17.15 -22.38
C ALA A 262 -1.65 -16.45 -23.66
N TYR A 263 -2.72 -15.65 -23.59
CA TYR A 263 -3.21 -14.88 -24.74
C TYR A 263 -2.17 -13.85 -25.22
N LEU A 264 -1.58 -13.07 -24.30
CA LEU A 264 -0.54 -12.10 -24.64
C LEU A 264 0.68 -12.77 -25.29
N SER A 265 1.03 -13.99 -24.86
CA SER A 265 2.10 -14.78 -25.48
C SER A 265 1.77 -15.15 -26.94
N THR A 266 0.52 -15.50 -27.25
CA THR A 266 0.10 -15.81 -28.64
C THR A 266 0.28 -14.65 -29.63
N ILE A 267 0.18 -13.41 -29.14
CA ILE A 267 0.39 -12.20 -29.96
C ILE A 267 1.83 -11.67 -29.87
N GLY A 268 2.75 -12.41 -29.21
CA GLY A 268 4.14 -12.03 -29.03
C GLY A 268 4.32 -10.82 -28.10
N CYS A 269 3.45 -10.69 -27.10
CA CYS A 269 3.49 -9.68 -26.03
C CYS A 269 3.71 -10.34 -24.66
N ASP A 270 4.44 -11.46 -24.61
CA ASP A 270 4.78 -12.14 -23.38
C ASP A 270 5.66 -11.24 -22.49
N VAL A 271 5.23 -11.06 -21.24
CA VAL A 271 5.92 -10.22 -20.24
C VAL A 271 6.95 -11.03 -19.45
N ARG A 272 6.86 -12.38 -19.49
CA ARG A 272 7.72 -13.31 -18.74
C ARG A 272 9.16 -13.32 -19.23
N THR A 273 9.43 -12.78 -20.42
CA THR A 273 10.78 -12.84 -20.98
C THR A 273 11.74 -11.83 -20.36
N TRP A 274 11.30 -10.75 -19.69
CA TRP A 274 12.26 -9.66 -19.37
C TRP A 274 12.07 -8.75 -18.13
N TYR A 275 11.11 -8.95 -17.21
CA TYR A 275 10.85 -7.92 -16.17
C TYR A 275 10.68 -6.49 -16.76
N GLN A 276 10.31 -6.38 -18.04
CA GLN A 276 10.26 -5.13 -18.80
C GLN A 276 8.82 -4.68 -18.95
N THR A 277 8.61 -3.37 -18.86
CA THR A 277 7.37 -2.72 -19.28
C THR A 277 7.14 -2.94 -20.77
N LEU A 278 5.87 -3.11 -21.18
CA LEU A 278 5.50 -3.29 -22.59
C LEU A 278 6.07 -2.15 -23.46
N GLY A 279 6.85 -2.50 -24.48
CA GLY A 279 7.42 -1.55 -25.43
C GLY A 279 6.39 -1.08 -26.47
N GLY A 280 6.74 -0.05 -27.25
CA GLY A 280 5.83 0.56 -28.23
C GLY A 280 5.29 -0.42 -29.28
N ASN A 281 6.12 -1.36 -29.73
CA ASN A 281 5.71 -2.40 -30.69
C ASN A 281 4.71 -3.39 -30.08
N GLN A 282 4.91 -3.79 -28.82
CA GLN A 282 3.99 -4.68 -28.12
C GLN A 282 2.66 -3.97 -27.87
N VAL A 283 2.70 -2.71 -27.40
CA VAL A 283 1.47 -1.92 -27.22
C VAL A 283 0.73 -1.73 -28.54
N ARG A 284 1.42 -1.54 -29.67
CA ARG A 284 0.77 -1.48 -31.00
C ARG A 284 0.07 -2.77 -31.39
N LYS A 285 0.61 -3.94 -31.01
CA LYS A 285 -0.06 -5.22 -31.22
C LYS A 285 -1.26 -5.37 -30.30
N ILE A 286 -1.13 -5.02 -29.02
CA ILE A 286 -2.22 -5.07 -28.05
C ILE A 286 -3.37 -4.14 -28.47
N LEU A 287 -3.06 -2.94 -28.94
CA LEU A 287 -4.01 -1.95 -29.46
C LEU A 287 -4.50 -2.28 -30.89
N ARG A 288 -4.75 -3.55 -31.17
CA ARG A 288 -5.54 -3.97 -32.32
C ARG A 288 -6.93 -4.36 -31.85
N LYS A 289 -7.94 -4.11 -32.68
CA LYS A 289 -9.35 -4.31 -32.30
C LYS A 289 -9.58 -5.75 -31.85
N GLU A 290 -9.15 -6.71 -32.64
CA GLU A 290 -9.25 -8.14 -32.35
C GLU A 290 -8.60 -8.51 -31.01
N ASN A 291 -7.46 -7.91 -30.68
CA ASN A 291 -6.74 -8.23 -29.44
C ASN A 291 -7.37 -7.59 -28.21
N ILE A 292 -7.93 -6.38 -28.36
CA ILE A 292 -8.72 -5.74 -27.30
C ILE A 292 -9.96 -6.58 -27.01
N GLU A 293 -10.66 -7.05 -28.05
CA GLU A 293 -11.84 -7.90 -27.89
C GLU A 293 -11.53 -9.16 -27.10
N GLU A 294 -10.46 -9.90 -27.45
CA GLU A 294 -10.07 -11.11 -26.72
C GLU A 294 -9.63 -10.85 -25.28
N ILE A 295 -8.87 -9.78 -25.01
CA ILE A 295 -8.48 -9.40 -23.65
C ILE A 295 -9.73 -9.16 -22.79
N PHE A 296 -10.72 -8.44 -23.31
CA PHE A 296 -11.95 -8.13 -22.57
C PHE A 296 -12.92 -9.31 -22.46
N LYS A 297 -12.74 -10.40 -23.22
CA LYS A 297 -13.46 -11.67 -22.98
C LYS A 297 -12.95 -12.40 -21.73
N ILE A 298 -11.70 -12.17 -21.32
CA ILE A 298 -11.13 -12.75 -20.09
C ILE A 298 -11.65 -12.02 -18.85
N LEU A 299 -11.96 -10.73 -18.97
CA LEU A 299 -12.44 -9.89 -17.86
C LEU A 299 -13.93 -10.10 -17.59
N ARG A 300 -14.40 -9.67 -16.40
CA ARG A 300 -15.84 -9.68 -16.06
C ARG A 300 -16.62 -8.76 -17.00
N ASP A 301 -17.81 -9.18 -17.43
CA ASP A 301 -18.72 -8.33 -18.20
C ASP A 301 -19.42 -7.32 -17.28
N THR A 302 -18.77 -6.18 -17.04
CA THR A 302 -19.30 -5.08 -16.22
C THR A 302 -19.40 -3.80 -17.03
N ASP A 303 -20.30 -2.89 -16.64
CA ASP A 303 -20.41 -1.59 -17.30
C ASP A 303 -19.10 -0.79 -17.25
N GLY A 304 -18.35 -0.91 -16.15
CA GLY A 304 -17.01 -0.34 -16.02
C GLY A 304 -16.05 -0.89 -17.08
N ASN A 305 -15.98 -2.22 -17.25
CA ASN A 305 -15.12 -2.84 -18.26
C ASN A 305 -15.58 -2.49 -19.70
N LYS A 306 -16.89 -2.32 -19.95
CA LYS A 306 -17.40 -1.84 -21.25
C LYS A 306 -16.92 -0.42 -21.56
N LEU A 307 -16.95 0.49 -20.58
CA LEU A 307 -16.44 1.84 -20.73
C LEU A 307 -14.93 1.86 -21.01
N VAL A 308 -14.15 1.08 -20.26
CA VAL A 308 -12.70 0.96 -20.47
C VAL A 308 -12.38 0.39 -21.84
N LYS A 309 -13.08 -0.67 -22.27
CA LYS A 309 -12.94 -1.27 -23.60
C LYS A 309 -13.18 -0.24 -24.71
N LYS A 310 -14.26 0.54 -24.59
CA LYS A 310 -14.60 1.60 -25.55
C LYS A 310 -13.48 2.64 -25.65
N ALA A 311 -12.96 3.12 -24.51
CA ALA A 311 -11.85 4.06 -24.48
C ALA A 311 -10.56 3.45 -25.10
N MET A 312 -10.30 2.16 -24.87
CA MET A 312 -9.12 1.47 -25.40
C MET A 312 -9.19 1.30 -26.93
N LEU A 313 -10.37 0.98 -27.47
CA LEU A 313 -10.63 0.94 -28.90
C LEU A 313 -10.44 2.31 -29.56
N GLY A 314 -10.86 3.38 -28.87
CA GLY A 314 -10.57 4.73 -29.32
C GLY A 314 -9.07 5.01 -29.39
N LEU A 315 -8.31 4.69 -28.32
CA LEU A 315 -6.85 4.84 -28.32
C LEU A 315 -6.18 4.05 -29.46
N ALA A 316 -6.66 2.84 -29.74
CA ALA A 316 -6.20 2.03 -30.87
C ALA A 316 -6.44 2.73 -32.22
N GLN A 317 -7.63 3.31 -32.42
CA GLN A 317 -7.93 4.09 -33.61
C GLN A 317 -6.97 5.28 -33.75
N LEU A 318 -6.72 6.03 -32.68
CA LEU A 318 -5.81 7.17 -32.74
C LEU A 318 -4.36 6.75 -33.02
N MET A 319 -3.90 5.64 -32.43
CA MET A 319 -2.59 5.07 -32.72
C MET A 319 -2.44 4.63 -34.18
N SER A 320 -3.53 4.27 -34.87
CA SER A 320 -3.49 3.90 -36.29
C SER A 320 -3.07 5.06 -37.21
N TYR A 321 -3.35 6.31 -36.80
CA TYR A 321 -2.88 7.53 -37.47
C TYR A 321 -1.42 7.88 -37.17
N SER A 322 -0.73 7.11 -36.33
CA SER A 322 0.71 7.31 -36.06
C SER A 322 1.54 6.64 -37.16
N ASN A 323 1.70 7.33 -38.29
CA ASN A 323 2.51 6.91 -39.42
C ASN A 323 3.26 8.12 -40.05
N ASN A 324 4.08 7.86 -41.07
CA ASN A 324 4.94 8.88 -41.69
C ASN A 324 4.27 9.60 -42.89
N ARG A 325 2.93 9.61 -42.96
CA ARG A 325 2.17 10.23 -44.05
C ARG A 325 1.84 11.68 -43.69
N TYR A 326 1.77 12.53 -44.72
CA TYR A 326 1.15 13.85 -44.61
C TYR A 326 -0.37 13.73 -44.59
N TYR A 327 -1.00 14.50 -43.70
CA TYR A 327 -2.44 14.55 -43.53
C TYR A 327 -2.98 15.82 -44.17
N SER A 328 -4.07 15.69 -44.93
CA SER A 328 -4.84 16.83 -45.40
C SER A 328 -5.63 17.48 -44.27
N ASP A 329 -6.06 18.73 -44.44
CA ASP A 329 -6.87 19.43 -43.44
C ASP A 329 -8.13 18.66 -43.04
N GLN A 330 -8.79 18.01 -44.00
CA GLN A 330 -9.96 17.17 -43.75
C GLN A 330 -9.61 15.92 -42.93
N GLU A 331 -8.48 15.28 -43.21
CA GLU A 331 -8.02 14.14 -42.41
C GLU A 331 -7.61 14.57 -40.99
N ILE A 332 -7.09 15.79 -40.83
CA ILE A 332 -6.80 16.36 -39.50
C ILE A 332 -8.10 16.61 -38.73
N ASP A 333 -9.16 17.10 -39.39
CA ASP A 333 -10.50 17.24 -38.77
C ASP A 333 -11.03 15.87 -38.27
N GLU A 334 -10.86 14.82 -39.07
CA GLU A 334 -11.24 13.45 -38.69
C GLU A 334 -10.46 12.96 -37.47
N ILE A 335 -9.15 13.22 -37.42
CA ILE A 335 -8.29 12.87 -36.28
C ILE A 335 -8.70 13.66 -35.02
N GLU A 336 -9.05 14.94 -35.17
CA GLU A 336 -9.54 15.77 -34.07
C GLU A 336 -10.85 15.22 -33.49
N MET A 337 -11.81 14.82 -34.33
CA MET A 337 -13.05 14.19 -33.86
C MET A 337 -12.77 12.90 -33.08
N VAL A 338 -11.84 12.06 -33.57
CA VAL A 338 -11.43 10.83 -32.88
C VAL A 338 -10.78 11.15 -31.54
N LEU A 339 -9.87 12.13 -31.50
CA LEU A 339 -9.22 12.57 -30.27
C LEU A 339 -10.23 13.06 -29.23
N LEU A 340 -11.16 13.96 -29.61
CA LEU A 340 -12.19 14.47 -28.71
C LEU A 340 -13.07 13.36 -28.14
N LYS A 341 -13.45 12.39 -28.98
CA LYS A 341 -14.22 11.22 -28.55
C LYS A 341 -13.45 10.39 -27.52
N ILE A 342 -12.16 10.13 -27.76
CA ILE A 342 -11.31 9.39 -26.81
C ILE A 342 -11.21 10.13 -25.48
N LEU A 343 -11.02 11.45 -25.51
CA LEU A 343 -10.94 12.25 -24.29
C LEU A 343 -12.23 12.17 -23.48
N SER A 344 -13.39 12.19 -24.14
CA SER A 344 -14.68 11.95 -23.49
C SER A 344 -14.77 10.54 -22.90
N ASP A 345 -14.42 9.51 -23.67
CA ASP A 345 -14.48 8.12 -23.21
C ASP A 345 -13.53 7.88 -22.02
N MET A 346 -12.32 8.45 -22.05
CA MET A 346 -11.36 8.42 -20.94
C MET A 346 -11.92 9.06 -19.67
N LYS A 347 -12.67 10.18 -19.76
CA LYS A 347 -13.31 10.79 -18.59
C LYS A 347 -14.34 9.87 -17.96
N THR A 348 -15.11 9.15 -18.77
CA THR A 348 -16.12 8.21 -18.27
C THR A 348 -15.50 6.92 -17.71
N ALA A 349 -14.43 6.42 -18.33
CA ALA A 349 -13.77 5.19 -17.91
C ALA A 349 -12.89 5.37 -16.67
N PHE A 350 -12.23 6.52 -16.54
CA PHE A 350 -11.23 6.78 -15.50
C PHE A 350 -11.42 8.13 -14.79
N PRO A 351 -12.61 8.46 -14.25
CA PRO A 351 -12.92 9.81 -13.73
C PRO A 351 -11.95 10.27 -12.63
N ASN A 352 -11.50 9.33 -11.81
CA ASN A 352 -10.63 9.58 -10.66
C ASN A 352 -9.13 9.57 -10.98
N GLU A 353 -8.74 9.20 -12.20
CA GLU A 353 -7.33 9.18 -12.59
C GLU A 353 -6.83 10.57 -12.96
N ALA A 354 -5.55 10.80 -12.69
CA ALA A 354 -4.86 12.05 -12.99
C ALA A 354 -4.56 12.18 -14.48
N VAL A 355 -4.71 13.38 -15.05
CA VAL A 355 -4.27 13.68 -16.42
C VAL A 355 -2.74 13.65 -16.49
N THR A 356 -2.20 12.67 -17.21
CA THR A 356 -0.75 12.54 -17.42
C THR A 356 -0.19 13.57 -18.40
N PRO A 357 1.12 13.89 -18.33
CA PRO A 357 1.78 14.73 -19.34
C PRO A 357 1.63 14.19 -20.77
N LYS A 358 1.60 12.86 -20.96
CA LYS A 358 1.40 12.27 -22.30
C LYS A 358 -0.03 12.48 -22.81
N LEU A 359 -1.03 12.35 -21.94
CA LEU A 359 -2.41 12.65 -22.30
C LEU A 359 -2.60 14.15 -22.56
N HIS A 360 -1.93 15.01 -21.80
CA HIS A 360 -1.88 16.46 -22.05
C HIS A 360 -1.37 16.78 -23.45
N LEU A 361 -0.20 16.24 -23.80
CA LEU A 361 0.43 16.46 -25.11
C LEU A 361 -0.54 16.11 -26.24
N MET A 362 -1.18 14.95 -26.15
CA MET A 362 -2.15 14.54 -27.16
C MET A 362 -3.40 15.41 -27.16
N ALA A 363 -3.95 15.75 -25.99
CA ALA A 363 -5.22 16.46 -25.89
C ALA A 363 -5.16 17.91 -26.37
N PHE A 364 -4.04 18.60 -26.18
CA PHE A 364 -3.97 20.04 -26.39
C PHE A 364 -2.98 20.47 -27.47
N HIS A 365 -2.02 19.62 -27.84
CA HIS A 365 -0.93 20.02 -28.73
C HIS A 365 -0.89 19.23 -30.04
N LEU A 366 -1.56 18.07 -30.13
CA LEU A 366 -1.53 17.23 -31.33
C LEU A 366 -2.12 17.92 -32.55
N ILE A 367 -3.35 18.43 -32.45
CA ILE A 367 -4.02 19.07 -33.58
C ILE A 367 -3.33 20.39 -33.97
N PRO A 368 -2.97 21.29 -33.03
CA PRO A 368 -2.19 22.48 -33.39
C PRO A 368 -0.88 22.16 -34.10
N TYR A 369 -0.15 21.13 -33.65
CA TYR A 369 1.06 20.68 -34.31
C TYR A 369 0.80 20.20 -35.74
N MET A 370 -0.21 19.35 -35.96
CA MET A 370 -0.57 18.82 -37.28
C MET A 370 -1.06 19.90 -38.26
N ARG A 371 -1.67 20.98 -37.76
CA ARG A 371 -2.07 22.11 -38.61
C ARG A 371 -0.90 22.99 -39.02
N LYS A 372 0.14 23.02 -38.19
CA LYS A 372 1.32 23.84 -38.42
C LYS A 372 2.35 23.15 -39.32
N HIS A 373 2.48 21.83 -39.22
CA HIS A 373 3.50 21.00 -39.86
C HIS A 373 2.85 19.85 -40.63
#